data_AF-A0A8J4CB88-F1
#
_entry.id   AF-A0A8J4CB88-F1
#
_cell.length_a   1.000
_cell.length_b   1.000
_cell.length_c   1.000
_cell.angle_alpha   90.00
_cell.angle_beta   90.00
_cell.angle_gamma   90.00
#
_symmetry.space_group_name_H-M   'P 1'
#
loop_
_entity.id
_entity.type
_entity.pdbx_description
1 polymer ?
#
loop_
_entity_poly.entity_id
_entity_poly.type
_entity_poly.pdbx_seq_one_letter_code
_entity_poly.pdbx_strand_id
1 'polypeptide(L)'
;MSLTKNLKVPLHTDINDAHWTLVIWMHGGVGPILNGWFGIPALGLRFLPTTMTVAVFNAAALTHGTTECSIPVGISACRFGSSHFLRMPDLANLVCLRLGAQSSGINLQELKEMAANARLKSAKDEVSALRAELIAAGKAEMLDGSVEAWKDPAVEWRAWS
;
A
#
# COMPACT_ATOMS: atom_id res chain seq x y z
N MET A 1 -2.23 -2.20 6.54
CA MET A 1 -3.28 -2.91 5.77
C MET A 1 -2.90 -2.89 4.31
N SER A 2 -3.09 -3.99 3.59
CA SER A 2 -2.91 -4.06 2.13
C SER A 2 -4.17 -4.63 1.47
N LEU A 3 -4.37 -4.32 0.19
CA LEU A 3 -5.46 -4.84 -0.64
C LEU A 3 -4.88 -5.31 -1.97
N THR A 4 -5.24 -6.52 -2.39
CA THR A 4 -4.84 -7.10 -3.68
C THR A 4 -6.07 -7.60 -4.43
N LYS A 5 -6.02 -7.58 -5.77
CA LYS A 5 -7.07 -8.09 -6.65
C LYS A 5 -6.45 -9.10 -7.62
N ASN A 6 -6.88 -10.36 -7.54
CA ASN A 6 -6.41 -11.46 -8.41
C ASN A 6 -4.88 -11.62 -8.46
N LEU A 7 -4.16 -11.19 -7.43
CA LEU A 7 -2.71 -11.08 -7.46
C LEU A 7 -2.05 -12.38 -6.99
N LYS A 8 -0.99 -12.79 -7.71
CA LYS A 8 -0.03 -13.77 -7.23
C LYS A 8 0.87 -13.13 -6.19
N VAL A 9 1.08 -13.83 -5.08
CA VAL A 9 2.07 -13.45 -4.06
C VAL A 9 3.06 -14.60 -3.94
N PRO A 10 4.33 -14.42 -4.35
CA PRO A 10 5.37 -15.44 -4.17
C PRO A 10 5.48 -15.91 -2.72
N LEU A 11 6.06 -17.10 -2.51
CA LEU A 11 6.36 -17.56 -1.16
C LEU A 11 7.37 -16.61 -0.49
N HIS A 12 7.02 -16.12 0.69
CA HIS A 12 7.83 -15.19 1.48
C HIS A 12 7.50 -15.32 2.97
N THR A 13 8.25 -14.60 3.79
CA THR A 13 8.03 -14.45 5.23
C THR A 13 8.07 -12.96 5.56
N ASP A 14 7.12 -12.48 6.35
CA ASP A 14 7.00 -11.05 6.70
C ASP A 14 7.82 -10.73 7.95
N ILE A 15 9.15 -10.70 7.80
CA ILE A 15 10.10 -10.59 8.93
C ILE A 15 9.93 -9.33 9.80
N ASN A 16 9.25 -8.30 9.29
CA ASN A 16 9.07 -7.01 9.95
C ASN A 16 7.68 -6.86 10.58
N ASP A 17 6.83 -7.87 10.47
CA ASP A 17 5.48 -7.83 11.00
C ASP A 17 5.43 -8.39 12.43
N ALA A 18 4.39 -8.01 13.17
CA ALA A 18 4.08 -8.58 14.47
C ALA A 18 3.71 -10.07 14.37
N HIS A 19 3.59 -10.73 15.52
CA HIS A 19 3.38 -12.18 15.61
C HIS A 19 2.13 -12.72 14.92
N TRP A 20 1.11 -11.89 14.67
CA TRP A 20 -0.12 -12.34 14.04
C TRP A 20 -0.51 -11.41 12.91
N THR A 21 -0.73 -12.03 11.75
CA THR A 21 -1.28 -11.40 10.56
C THR A 21 -2.62 -12.04 10.26
N LEU A 22 -3.59 -11.21 9.91
CA LEU A 22 -4.92 -11.62 9.50
C LEU A 22 -5.08 -11.36 8.02
N VAL A 23 -5.46 -12.39 7.25
CA VAL A 23 -5.73 -12.30 5.82
C VAL A 23 -7.17 -12.68 5.55
N ILE A 24 -7.91 -11.81 4.88
CA ILE A 24 -9.31 -12.02 4.49
C ILE A 24 -9.39 -12.09 2.97
N TRP A 25 -10.16 -13.04 2.46
CA TRP A 25 -10.51 -13.09 1.05
C TRP A 25 -12.00 -12.83 0.81
N MET A 26 -12.29 -11.99 -0.17
CA MET A 26 -13.65 -11.70 -0.63
C MET A 26 -13.72 -11.89 -2.14
N HIS A 27 -14.89 -12.29 -2.64
CA HIS A 27 -15.13 -12.47 -4.07
C HIS A 27 -16.14 -11.43 -4.57
N GLY A 28 -15.97 -11.00 -5.82
CA GLY A 28 -16.89 -10.12 -6.51
C GLY A 28 -16.99 -10.47 -8.00
N GLY A 29 -17.95 -9.86 -8.69
CA GLY A 29 -18.20 -10.14 -10.10
C GLY A 29 -18.85 -11.50 -10.34
N VAL A 30 -18.90 -11.93 -11.60
CA VAL A 30 -19.60 -13.15 -12.02
C VAL A 30 -18.65 -14.03 -12.81
N GLY A 31 -18.66 -15.33 -12.48
CA GLY A 31 -17.97 -16.40 -13.21
C GLY A 31 -16.89 -17.11 -12.38
N PRO A 32 -16.20 -18.10 -12.97
CA PRO A 32 -15.25 -18.92 -12.25
C PRO A 32 -13.90 -18.22 -12.07
N ILE A 33 -13.25 -18.49 -10.94
CA ILE A 33 -11.84 -18.21 -10.71
C ILE A 33 -11.13 -19.55 -10.59
N LEU A 34 -10.15 -19.78 -11.45
CA LEU A 34 -9.33 -20.98 -11.44
C LEU A 34 -8.02 -20.71 -10.70
N ASN A 35 -7.47 -21.72 -10.03
CA ASN A 35 -6.24 -21.60 -9.22
C ASN A 35 -6.34 -20.55 -8.10
N GLY A 36 -5.25 -19.86 -7.79
CA GLY A 36 -5.21 -18.90 -6.68
C GLY A 36 -5.06 -19.53 -5.30
N TRP A 37 -4.44 -20.69 -5.16
CA TRP A 37 -4.28 -21.34 -3.87
C TRP A 37 -3.45 -20.51 -2.91
N PHE A 38 -3.94 -20.34 -1.69
CA PHE A 38 -3.12 -19.88 -0.57
C PHE A 38 -2.47 -21.09 0.10
N GLY A 39 -1.24 -20.95 0.58
CA GLY A 39 -0.54 -22.05 1.24
C GLY A 39 0.49 -21.61 2.26
N ILE A 40 0.69 -22.50 3.25
CA ILE A 40 1.73 -22.44 4.28
C ILE A 40 2.46 -23.79 4.24
N PRO A 41 3.54 -23.93 3.45
CA PRO A 41 4.18 -25.22 3.18
C PRO A 41 4.67 -25.94 4.44
N ALA A 42 5.20 -25.19 5.42
CA ALA A 42 5.69 -25.77 6.68
C ALA A 42 4.62 -26.51 7.48
N LEU A 43 3.34 -26.21 7.24
CA LEU A 43 2.19 -26.86 7.86
C LEU A 43 1.53 -27.91 6.96
N GLY A 44 2.06 -28.14 5.75
CA GLY A 44 1.39 -28.96 4.73
C GLY A 44 0.03 -28.39 4.30
N LEU A 45 -0.23 -27.11 4.58
CA LEU A 45 -1.55 -26.50 4.43
C LEU A 45 -1.65 -25.75 3.10
N ARG A 46 -2.70 -26.04 2.34
CA ARG A 46 -3.03 -25.36 1.10
C ARG A 46 -4.54 -25.39 0.88
N PHE A 47 -5.14 -24.25 0.57
CA PHE A 47 -6.58 -24.16 0.31
C PHE A 47 -6.90 -23.10 -0.74
N LEU A 48 -8.07 -23.25 -1.37
CA LEU A 48 -8.67 -22.21 -2.19
C LEU A 48 -9.54 -21.35 -1.28
N PRO A 49 -9.21 -20.06 -1.09
CA PRO A 49 -10.08 -19.17 -0.34
C PRO A 49 -11.45 -19.11 -1.01
N THR A 50 -12.51 -19.30 -0.24
CA THR A 50 -13.90 -19.03 -0.63
C THR A 50 -14.30 -17.62 -0.20
N THR A 51 -15.54 -17.22 -0.42
CA THR A 51 -16.06 -15.92 0.05
C THR A 51 -15.97 -15.84 1.58
N MET A 52 -15.33 -14.77 2.07
CA MET A 52 -15.10 -14.51 3.50
C MET A 52 -14.25 -15.56 4.23
N THR A 53 -13.35 -16.25 3.52
CA THR A 53 -12.32 -17.03 4.20
C THR A 53 -11.39 -16.09 4.97
N VAL A 54 -11.06 -16.46 6.20
CA VAL A 54 -10.12 -15.72 7.06
C VAL A 54 -9.03 -16.67 7.52
N ALA A 55 -7.77 -16.26 7.35
CA ALA A 55 -6.62 -16.93 7.92
C ALA A 55 -5.96 -16.02 8.95
N VAL A 56 -5.63 -16.56 10.12
CA VAL A 56 -4.85 -15.88 11.16
C VAL A 56 -3.65 -16.74 11.46
N PHE A 57 -2.45 -16.22 11.24
CA PHE A 57 -1.22 -16.98 11.38
C PHE A 57 -0.03 -16.06 11.65
N ASN A 58 1.08 -16.65 12.09
CA ASN A 58 2.33 -15.92 12.31
C ASN A 58 3.10 -15.78 11.00
N ALA A 59 2.84 -14.70 10.26
CA ALA A 59 3.46 -14.41 8.97
C ALA A 59 4.97 -14.12 9.06
N ALA A 60 5.46 -13.71 10.23
CA ALA A 60 6.88 -13.49 10.50
C ALA A 60 7.67 -14.79 10.72
N ALA A 61 6.98 -15.89 11.10
CA ALA A 61 7.60 -17.19 11.34
C ALA A 61 7.30 -18.23 10.24
N LEU A 62 6.22 -18.05 9.48
CA LEU A 62 5.74 -19.05 8.52
C LEU A 62 5.85 -18.52 7.10
N THR A 63 6.63 -19.22 6.27
CA THR A 63 6.65 -18.98 4.84
C THR A 63 5.27 -19.27 4.25
N HIS A 64 4.73 -18.32 3.50
CA HIS A 64 3.39 -18.39 2.96
C HIS A 64 3.29 -17.63 1.64
N GLY A 65 2.22 -17.85 0.88
CA GLY A 65 2.01 -17.17 -0.39
C GLY A 65 0.73 -17.60 -1.09
N THR A 66 0.48 -16.97 -2.25
CA THR A 66 -0.70 -17.19 -3.07
C THR A 66 -0.28 -17.46 -4.52
N THR A 67 -0.70 -18.58 -5.08
CA THR A 67 -0.45 -18.88 -6.50
C THR A 67 -1.25 -17.93 -7.39
N GLU A 68 -0.88 -17.86 -8.67
CA GLU A 68 -1.62 -17.08 -9.65
C GLU A 68 -3.07 -17.55 -9.80
N CYS A 69 -3.98 -16.59 -9.97
CA CYS A 69 -5.36 -16.85 -10.39
C CYS A 69 -5.45 -16.82 -11.91
N SER A 70 -6.26 -17.71 -12.48
CA SER A 70 -6.59 -17.66 -13.91
C SER A 70 -8.08 -17.33 -14.04
N ILE A 71 -8.39 -16.26 -14.77
CA ILE A 71 -9.76 -15.82 -15.03
C ILE A 71 -10.01 -15.94 -16.53
N PRO A 72 -11.03 -16.71 -16.97
CA PRO A 72 -11.32 -16.84 -18.38
C PRO A 72 -11.63 -15.48 -19.04
N VAL A 73 -11.32 -15.36 -20.33
CA VAL A 73 -11.58 -14.13 -21.09
C VAL A 73 -13.09 -13.81 -21.07
N GLY A 74 -13.43 -12.54 -20.84
CA GLY A 74 -14.82 -12.08 -20.77
C GLY A 74 -15.53 -12.34 -19.44
N ILE A 75 -14.85 -12.93 -18.46
CA ILE A 75 -15.36 -13.15 -17.11
C ILE A 75 -14.97 -11.97 -16.21
N SER A 76 -15.93 -11.47 -15.42
CA SER A 76 -15.74 -10.32 -14.52
C SER A 76 -15.41 -10.72 -13.07
N ALA A 77 -15.31 -12.03 -12.81
CA ALA A 77 -14.99 -12.55 -11.49
C ALA A 77 -13.69 -11.94 -10.94
N CYS A 78 -13.65 -11.71 -9.63
CA CYS A 78 -12.47 -11.23 -8.95
C CYS A 78 -12.42 -11.72 -7.52
N ARG A 79 -11.20 -11.90 -7.03
CA ARG A 79 -10.91 -12.19 -5.63
C ARG A 79 -10.05 -11.08 -5.07
N PHE A 80 -10.55 -10.46 -4.02
CA PHE A 80 -9.84 -9.49 -3.21
C PHE A 80 -9.18 -10.21 -2.03
N GLY A 81 -7.91 -9.94 -1.78
CA GLY A 81 -7.20 -10.34 -0.57
C GLY A 81 -6.83 -9.11 0.23
N SER A 82 -7.22 -9.04 1.50
CA SER A 82 -6.85 -7.98 2.43
C SER A 82 -5.97 -8.53 3.54
N SER A 83 -4.79 -7.95 3.77
CA SER A 83 -3.94 -8.30 4.91
C SER A 83 -3.96 -7.19 5.96
N HIS A 84 -4.21 -7.59 7.20
CA HIS A 84 -4.24 -6.75 8.39
C HIS A 84 -3.10 -7.22 9.29
N PHE A 85 -2.08 -6.37 9.39
CA PHE A 85 -0.82 -6.65 10.06
C PHE A 85 -0.29 -5.37 10.70
N LEU A 86 0.57 -5.55 11.69
CA LEU A 86 1.28 -4.49 12.37
C LEU A 86 2.76 -4.56 11.97
N ARG A 87 3.23 -3.57 11.21
CA ARG A 87 4.64 -3.44 10.87
C ARG A 87 5.40 -2.88 12.07
N MET A 88 6.30 -3.67 12.63
CA MET A 88 7.05 -3.30 13.83
C MET A 88 7.93 -2.05 13.65
N PRO A 89 8.60 -1.83 12.49
CA PRO A 89 9.34 -0.59 12.27
C PRO A 89 8.46 0.66 12.31
N ASP A 90 7.26 0.59 11.74
CA ASP A 90 6.33 1.72 11.72
C ASP A 90 5.81 2.02 13.13
N LEU A 91 5.52 0.98 13.93
CA LEU A 91 5.15 1.14 15.33
C LEU A 91 6.29 1.75 16.15
N ALA A 92 7.52 1.28 15.99
CA ALA A 92 8.68 1.82 16.69
C ALA A 92 8.87 3.31 16.36
N ASN A 93 8.74 3.69 15.08
CA ASN A 93 8.80 5.08 14.65
C ASN A 93 7.69 5.92 15.30
N LEU A 94 6.46 5.42 15.35
CA LEU A 94 5.35 6.11 16.02
C LEU A 94 5.59 6.29 17.53
N VAL A 95 6.16 5.29 18.20
CA VAL A 95 6.53 5.38 19.62
C VAL A 95 7.63 6.41 19.83
N CYS A 96 8.70 6.40 19.02
CA CYS A 96 9.77 7.39 19.08
C CYS A 96 9.25 8.81 18.85
N LEU A 97 8.38 9.00 17.86
CA LEU A 97 7.72 10.29 17.61
C LEU A 97 6.88 10.72 18.82
N ARG A 98 6.12 9.81 19.42
CA ARG A 98 5.28 10.12 20.59
C ARG A 98 6.11 10.51 21.81
N LEU A 99 7.16 9.75 22.12
CA LEU A 99 8.05 10.02 23.25
C LEU A 99 8.83 11.32 23.03
N GLY A 100 9.33 11.55 21.82
CA GLY A 100 9.95 12.81 21.41
C GLY A 100 8.99 13.99 21.60
N ALA A 101 7.77 13.90 21.06
CA ALA A 101 6.73 14.92 21.21
C ALA A 101 6.41 15.22 22.68
N GLN A 102 6.25 14.17 23.51
CA GLN A 102 6.02 14.33 24.95
C GLN A 102 7.19 15.03 25.64
N SER A 103 8.43 14.67 25.32
CA SER A 103 9.63 15.31 25.88
C SER A 103 9.80 16.77 25.44
N SER A 104 9.29 17.13 24.26
CA SER A 104 9.32 18.49 23.72
C SER A 104 8.08 19.33 24.06
N GLY A 105 7.09 18.76 24.76
CA GLY A 105 5.81 19.42 25.03
C GLY A 105 4.94 19.65 23.78
N ILE A 106 5.31 19.07 22.64
CA ILE A 106 4.63 19.23 21.36
C ILE A 106 3.44 18.27 21.32
N ASN A 107 2.24 18.78 21.04
CA ASN A 107 1.05 17.95 20.94
C ASN A 107 0.94 17.26 19.57
N LEU A 108 0.01 16.29 19.46
CA LEU A 108 -0.11 15.45 18.26
C LEU A 108 -0.62 16.23 17.03
N GLN A 109 -1.31 17.37 17.25
CA GLN A 109 -1.80 18.25 16.20
C GLN A 109 -0.66 19.12 15.65
N GLU A 110 0.17 19.70 16.52
CA GLU A 110 1.37 20.44 16.14
C GLU A 110 2.33 19.56 15.33
N LEU A 111 2.48 18.29 15.72
CA LEU A 111 3.34 17.34 15.00
C LEU A 111 2.80 17.01 13.60
N LYS A 112 1.47 16.92 13.43
CA LYS A 112 0.82 16.77 12.12
C LYS A 112 1.02 18.00 11.25
N GLU A 113 0.90 19.19 11.82
CA GLU A 113 1.11 20.46 11.12
C GLU A 113 2.56 20.63 10.68
N MET A 114 3.52 20.29 11.54
CA MET A 114 4.94 20.26 11.20
C MET A 114 5.24 19.28 10.06
N ALA A 115 4.68 18.07 10.10
CA ALA A 115 4.86 17.08 9.04
C ALA A 115 4.21 17.53 7.71
N ALA A 116 3.03 18.15 7.75
CA ALA A 116 2.37 18.72 6.57
C ALA A 116 3.19 19.87 5.97
N ASN A 117 3.69 20.78 6.80
CA ASN A 117 4.52 21.91 6.37
C ASN A 117 5.87 21.45 5.81
N ALA A 118 6.49 20.43 6.40
CA ALA A 118 7.72 19.84 5.88
C ALA A 118 7.52 19.17 4.52
N ARG A 119 6.41 18.45 4.31
CA ARG A 119 6.05 17.86 3.01
C ARG A 119 5.81 18.93 1.95
N LEU A 120 5.06 19.98 2.29
CA LEU A 120 4.82 21.10 1.38
C LEU A 120 6.13 21.81 1.01
N LYS A 121 7.07 21.94 1.95
CA LYS A 121 8.39 22.50 1.70
C LYS A 121 9.22 21.60 0.78
N SER A 122 9.31 20.29 1.05
CA SER A 122 10.02 19.31 0.20
C SER A 122 9.48 19.31 -1.22
N ALA A 123 8.16 19.30 -1.40
CA ALA A 123 7.54 19.35 -2.72
C ALA A 123 7.85 20.66 -3.45
N LYS A 124 7.85 21.79 -2.75
CA LYS A 124 8.25 23.09 -3.33
C LYS A 124 9.73 23.11 -3.72
N ASP A 125 10.59 22.52 -2.90
CA ASP A 125 12.03 22.47 -3.15
C ASP A 125 12.34 21.56 -4.35
N GLU A 126 11.67 20.40 -4.47
CA GLU A 126 11.76 19.50 -5.63
C GLU A 126 11.26 20.16 -6.93
N VAL A 127 10.09 20.83 -6.88
CA VAL A 127 9.56 21.58 -8.03
C VAL A 127 10.49 22.73 -8.41
N SER A 128 11.09 23.41 -7.43
CA SER A 128 12.04 24.50 -7.69
C SER A 128 13.34 23.99 -8.30
N ALA A 129 13.85 22.84 -7.85
CA ALA A 129 15.02 22.18 -8.44
C ALA A 129 14.73 21.72 -9.88
N LEU A 130 13.61 21.04 -10.12
CA LEU A 130 13.19 20.62 -11.46
C LEU A 130 12.99 21.83 -12.39
N ARG A 131 12.42 22.92 -11.88
CA ARG A 131 12.27 24.18 -12.63
C ARG A 131 13.63 24.80 -12.98
N ALA A 132 14.58 24.80 -12.05
CA ALA A 132 15.93 25.31 -12.30
C ALA A 132 16.66 24.47 -13.35
N GLU A 133 16.52 23.13 -13.30
CA GLU A 133 17.05 22.22 -14.32
C GLU A 133 16.42 22.45 -15.70
N LEU A 134 15.10 22.63 -15.76
CA LEU A 134 14.38 22.90 -17.02
C LEU A 134 14.75 24.27 -17.63
N ILE A 135 14.96 25.29 -16.80
CA ILE A 135 15.45 26.62 -17.22
C ILE A 135 16.90 26.51 -17.73
N ALA A 136 17.78 25.81 -16.99
CA ALA A 136 19.17 25.59 -17.40
C ALA A 136 19.27 24.78 -18.71
N ALA A 137 18.32 23.86 -18.94
CA ALA A 137 18.20 23.08 -20.17
C ALA A 137 17.55 23.86 -21.34
N GLY A 138 17.20 25.14 -21.18
CA GLY A 138 16.59 25.96 -22.22
C GLY A 138 15.15 25.58 -22.57
N LYS A 139 14.45 24.82 -21.70
CA LYS A 139 13.08 24.32 -21.91
C LYS A 139 12.03 25.09 -21.10
N ALA A 140 12.29 26.37 -20.82
CA ALA A 140 11.45 27.20 -19.94
C ALA A 140 10.01 27.41 -20.47
N GLU A 141 9.80 27.30 -21.79
CA GLU A 141 8.48 27.50 -22.42
C GLU A 141 7.46 26.37 -22.16
N MET A 142 7.85 25.23 -21.59
CA MET A 142 6.89 24.13 -21.27
C MET A 142 6.14 24.31 -19.94
N LEU A 143 6.42 25.39 -19.18
CA LEU A 143 5.87 25.59 -17.83
C LEU A 143 4.57 26.40 -17.78
N ASP A 144 4.20 27.12 -18.84
CA ASP A 144 2.99 27.99 -18.80
C ASP A 144 1.68 27.18 -18.96
N GLY A 145 1.72 26.06 -19.68
CA GLY A 145 0.55 25.19 -19.88
C GLY A 145 0.32 24.14 -18.80
N SER A 146 1.31 23.86 -17.94
CA SER A 146 1.24 22.74 -16.98
C SER A 146 0.86 23.16 -15.56
N VAL A 147 1.01 24.44 -15.19
CA VAL A 147 0.63 24.93 -13.85
C VAL A 147 -0.89 25.08 -13.68
N GLU A 148 -1.64 25.29 -14.76
CA GLU A 148 -3.11 25.35 -14.69
C GLU A 148 -3.76 23.98 -14.45
N ALA A 149 -3.13 22.87 -14.87
CA ALA A 149 -3.67 21.52 -14.69
C ALA A 149 -3.68 21.04 -13.23
N TRP A 150 -2.85 21.63 -12.35
CA TRP A 150 -2.82 21.31 -10.91
C TRP A 150 -3.85 22.10 -10.10
N LYS A 151 -4.55 23.06 -10.71
CA LYS A 151 -5.64 23.80 -10.08
C LYS A 151 -7.00 23.14 -10.32
N ASP A 152 -7.07 22.05 -11.08
CA ASP A 152 -8.30 21.30 -11.30
C ASP A 152 -8.47 20.20 -10.21
N PRO A 153 -9.37 20.40 -9.22
CA PRO A 153 -9.66 19.38 -8.22
C PRO A 153 -10.28 18.10 -8.80
N ALA A 154 -10.62 18.05 -10.09
CA ALA A 154 -11.14 16.84 -10.75
C ALA A 154 -10.07 15.78 -11.05
N VAL A 155 -8.78 16.09 -10.90
CA VAL A 155 -7.67 15.16 -11.22
C VAL A 155 -7.40 14.13 -10.10
N GLU A 156 -7.98 14.28 -8.91
CA GLU A 156 -7.67 13.42 -7.73
C GLU A 156 -8.36 12.03 -7.68
N TRP A 157 -9.20 11.63 -8.64
CA TRP A 157 -10.01 10.40 -8.50
C TRP A 157 -9.78 9.24 -9.49
N ARG A 158 -8.74 9.28 -10.35
CA ARG A 158 -8.52 8.22 -11.37
C ARG A 158 -7.26 7.36 -11.21
N ALA A 159 -6.63 7.36 -10.03
CA ALA A 159 -5.44 6.52 -9.80
C ALA A 159 -5.72 5.14 -9.16
N TRP A 160 -6.99 4.76 -8.94
CA TRP A 160 -7.34 3.45 -8.38
C TRP A 160 -8.64 2.92 -8.98
N SER A 161 -8.59 2.39 -10.20
CA SER A 161 -9.66 1.56 -10.78
C SER A 161 -9.09 0.46 -11.65
#